data_AF-A0A2K8U6H4-F1
#
_entry.id   AF-A0A2K8U6H4-F1
#
_cell.length_a   1.000
_cell.length_b   1.000
_cell.length_c   1.000
_cell.angle_alpha   90.00
_cell.angle_beta   90.00
_cell.angle_gamma   90.00
#
_symmetry.space_group_name_H-M   'P 1'
#
loop_
_entity.id
_entity.type
_entity.pdbx_description
1 polymer ?
#
loop_
_entity_poly.entity_id
_entity_poly.type
_entity_poly.pdbx_seq_one_letter_code
_entity_poly.pdbx_strand_id
1 'polypeptide(L)'
;MGKMVDHPLLNVGHDGNYRFSFDFLASYLRALHIADAISNMGVAPSSSIWPFLREEANGKGFILEHLESLLEPEAVDSVGGLVASVPLKYRESQSFLLHVVLDLIRTDANIVTGVERTERLFTAVFGADFTVAKKVTGLYLTGPFDALDLSGVIFSGCRFEDVTLRNCRADRNTKFERCAFVGEFEFQPESCKREGWSLVTMVDCDIAFPASLIWDGVIESDFASRAELVKDAVRLGLSKFWCNGRLKTSLWRADWAKGLLGRSGYCKPLLEAMLKSGLVQEVTISGVPEGGLAFRRESLFDLQKFMDNQQMIGKVLETYNTMLGDS
;
A
#
# COMPACT_ATOMS: atom_id res chain seq x y z
N MET A 1 44.11 -13.86 7.39
CA MET A 1 43.17 -13.14 8.27
C MET A 1 43.64 -11.70 8.36
N GLY A 2 42.93 -10.76 7.73
CA GLY A 2 43.23 -9.33 7.85
C GLY A 2 43.02 -8.85 9.29
N LYS A 3 43.80 -7.86 9.72
CA LYS A 3 43.62 -7.27 11.05
C LYS A 3 42.28 -6.52 11.05
N MET A 4 41.52 -6.61 12.14
CA MET A 4 40.19 -5.98 12.29
C MET A 4 40.23 -4.47 11.98
N VAL A 5 41.40 -3.83 12.19
CA VAL A 5 41.70 -2.43 11.92
C VAL A 5 41.57 -2.02 10.45
N ASP A 6 41.71 -2.98 9.52
CA ASP A 6 41.68 -2.74 8.08
C ASP A 6 40.32 -3.09 7.46
N HIS A 7 39.29 -3.35 8.28
CA HIS A 7 37.97 -3.69 7.77
C HIS A 7 37.32 -2.45 7.14
N PRO A 8 36.82 -2.52 5.89
CA PRO A 8 36.25 -1.36 5.17
C PRO A 8 34.99 -0.76 5.82
N LEU A 9 34.54 -1.33 6.94
CA LEU A 9 33.37 -0.89 7.68
C LEU A 9 33.69 -0.22 9.04
N LEU A 10 34.97 -0.19 9.42
CA LEU A 10 35.48 0.39 10.66
C LEU A 10 36.12 1.75 10.37
N ASN A 11 35.52 2.81 10.90
CA ASN A 11 36.10 4.15 10.93
C ASN A 11 36.71 4.41 12.31
N VAL A 12 37.77 5.22 12.36
CA VAL A 12 38.29 5.73 13.63
C VAL A 12 37.69 7.11 13.85
N GLY A 13 36.94 7.28 14.94
CA GLY A 13 36.38 8.58 15.33
C GLY A 13 37.48 9.56 15.75
N HIS A 14 37.17 10.86 15.79
CA HIS A 14 38.09 11.91 16.24
C HIS A 14 38.59 11.73 17.69
N ASP A 15 37.90 10.91 18.47
CA ASP A 15 38.22 10.51 19.84
C ASP A 15 39.17 9.28 19.92
N GLY A 16 39.61 8.74 18.77
CA GLY A 16 40.46 7.55 18.71
C GLY A 16 39.71 6.23 18.93
N ASN A 17 38.39 6.28 19.12
CA ASN A 17 37.56 5.08 19.24
C ASN A 17 37.17 4.56 17.87
N TYR A 18 37.22 3.24 17.70
CA TYR A 18 36.65 2.59 16.53
C TYR A 18 35.13 2.75 16.54
N ARG A 19 34.59 3.28 15.45
CA ARG A 19 33.16 3.37 15.18
C ARG A 19 32.91 2.59 13.91
N PHE A 20 32.01 1.63 13.97
CA PHE A 20 31.41 1.18 12.74
C PHE A 20 30.76 2.40 12.11
N SER A 21 31.03 2.64 10.83
CA SER A 21 30.07 3.40 10.06
C SER A 21 28.75 2.61 10.09
N PHE A 22 27.68 3.18 9.56
CA PHE A 22 26.55 2.41 9.06
C PHE A 22 25.37 2.15 10.00
N ASP A 23 24.27 2.79 9.60
CA ASP A 23 22.90 2.31 9.77
C ASP A 23 22.69 0.84 9.35
N PHE A 24 23.58 0.26 8.53
CA PHE A 24 23.61 -1.15 8.09
C PHE A 24 23.74 -2.16 9.24
N LEU A 25 24.66 -1.94 10.20
CA LEU A 25 25.02 -2.98 11.17
C LEU A 25 23.84 -3.35 12.07
N ALA A 26 23.04 -2.35 12.47
CA ALA A 26 21.86 -2.57 13.28
C ALA A 26 20.82 -3.43 12.53
N SER A 27 20.52 -3.09 11.27
CA SER A 27 19.57 -3.85 10.44
C SER A 27 20.06 -5.27 10.15
N TYR A 28 21.36 -5.45 9.87
CA TYR A 28 21.95 -6.77 9.65
C TYR A 28 21.88 -7.67 10.89
N LEU A 29 22.23 -7.14 12.08
CA LEU A 29 22.12 -7.89 13.33
C LEU A 29 20.68 -8.25 13.68
N ARG A 30 19.71 -7.36 13.39
CA ARG A 30 18.28 -7.66 13.53
C ARG A 30 17.86 -8.77 12.57
N ALA A 31 18.30 -8.72 11.31
CA ALA A 31 18.02 -9.76 10.32
C ALA A 31 18.59 -11.12 10.73
N LEU A 32 19.84 -11.17 11.25
CA LEU A 32 20.41 -12.40 11.82
C LEU A 32 19.57 -12.96 12.97
N HIS A 33 19.13 -12.10 13.89
CA HIS A 33 18.29 -12.49 15.02
C HIS A 33 16.91 -13.01 14.57
N ILE A 34 16.35 -12.43 13.51
CA ILE A 34 15.09 -12.91 12.89
C ILE A 34 15.31 -14.25 12.17
N ALA A 35 16.39 -14.39 11.40
CA ALA A 35 16.73 -15.62 10.69
C ALA A 35 16.92 -16.79 11.66
N ASP A 36 17.63 -16.58 12.77
CA ASP A 36 17.77 -17.58 13.83
C ASP A 36 16.40 -17.99 14.43
N ALA A 37 15.50 -17.03 14.64
CA ALA A 37 14.15 -17.33 15.11
C ALA A 37 13.34 -18.15 14.10
N ILE A 38 13.52 -17.91 12.80
CA ILE A 38 12.89 -18.68 11.71
C ILE A 38 13.45 -20.10 11.66
N SER A 39 14.77 -20.27 11.78
CA SER A 39 15.41 -21.59 11.76
C SER A 39 15.04 -22.44 12.99
N ASN A 40 14.74 -21.82 14.12
CA ASN A 40 14.46 -22.48 15.40
C ASN A 40 12.95 -22.56 15.74
N MET A 41 12.08 -22.77 14.76
CA MET A 41 10.60 -22.81 14.91
C MET A 41 10.02 -23.74 15.99
N GLY A 42 10.82 -24.64 16.59
CA GLY A 42 10.41 -25.44 17.74
C GLY A 42 10.45 -24.70 19.09
N VAL A 43 11.00 -23.49 19.11
CA VAL A 43 11.09 -22.62 20.29
C VAL A 43 10.25 -21.38 20.06
N ALA A 44 9.49 -20.95 21.08
CA ALA A 44 8.70 -19.73 21.00
C ALA A 44 9.61 -18.54 20.59
N PRO A 45 9.28 -17.80 19.53
CA PRO A 45 10.12 -16.71 19.06
C PRO A 45 10.33 -15.68 20.15
N SER A 46 11.54 -15.14 20.26
CA SER A 46 11.79 -14.05 21.20
C SER A 46 10.85 -12.89 20.92
N SER A 47 10.16 -12.41 21.96
CA SER A 47 9.26 -11.25 21.84
C SER A 47 9.94 -9.98 21.31
N SER A 48 11.28 -9.95 21.28
CA SER A 48 12.09 -8.85 20.76
C SER A 48 12.07 -8.72 19.23
N ILE A 49 11.67 -9.74 18.46
CA ILE A 49 11.67 -9.65 16.99
C ILE A 49 10.50 -8.82 16.45
N TRP A 50 9.33 -8.89 17.10
CA TRP A 50 8.08 -8.34 16.59
C TRP A 50 8.11 -6.83 16.30
N PRO A 51 8.72 -5.98 17.16
CA PRO A 51 8.86 -4.56 16.85
C PRO A 51 9.61 -4.31 15.54
N PHE A 52 10.67 -5.06 15.26
CA PHE A 52 11.47 -4.91 14.03
C PHE A 52 10.68 -5.33 12.80
N LEU A 53 9.97 -6.47 12.87
CA LEU A 53 9.11 -6.91 11.77
C LEU A 53 7.97 -5.91 11.49
N ARG A 54 7.44 -5.26 12.53
CA ARG A 54 6.40 -4.25 12.40
C ARG A 54 6.92 -2.97 11.74
N GLU A 55 8.14 -2.54 12.06
CA GLU A 55 8.77 -1.33 11.49
C GLU A 55 8.88 -1.40 9.95
N GLU A 56 9.09 -2.59 9.40
CA GLU A 56 9.25 -2.83 7.95
C GLU A 56 8.06 -3.61 7.35
N ALA A 57 6.88 -3.60 8.00
CA ALA A 57 5.70 -4.40 7.61
C ALA A 57 5.25 -4.22 6.15
N ASN A 58 5.54 -3.06 5.57
CA ASN A 58 5.21 -2.70 4.18
C ASN A 58 6.13 -3.34 3.13
N GLY A 59 6.99 -4.27 3.51
CA GLY A 59 7.88 -4.98 2.58
C GLY A 59 8.97 -4.09 2.00
N LYS A 60 9.38 -3.05 2.76
CA LYS A 60 10.48 -2.16 2.40
C LYS A 60 11.40 -1.97 3.60
N GLY A 61 12.70 -2.01 3.35
CA GLY A 61 13.71 -1.68 4.33
C GLY A 61 14.88 -2.66 4.30
N PHE A 62 15.86 -2.38 5.14
CA PHE A 62 17.15 -3.06 5.11
C PHE A 62 17.09 -4.43 5.78
N ILE A 63 16.15 -4.67 6.71
CA ILE A 63 16.03 -5.98 7.35
C ILE A 63 15.56 -7.00 6.31
N LEU A 64 14.56 -6.67 5.51
CA LEU A 64 14.08 -7.55 4.44
C LEU A 64 15.21 -7.88 3.44
N GLU A 65 15.91 -6.86 2.93
CA GLU A 65 17.05 -7.02 2.01
C GLU A 65 18.15 -7.95 2.57
N HIS A 66 18.43 -7.87 3.88
CA HIS A 66 19.40 -8.77 4.50
C HIS A 66 18.88 -10.19 4.67
N LEU A 67 17.60 -10.38 4.98
CA LEU A 67 17.01 -11.71 5.12
C LEU A 67 17.06 -12.52 3.81
N GLU A 68 16.94 -11.87 2.65
CA GLU A 68 17.10 -12.52 1.34
C GLU A 68 18.45 -13.24 1.20
N SER A 69 19.52 -12.72 1.83
CA SER A 69 20.85 -13.33 1.79
C SER A 69 21.11 -14.36 2.91
N LEU A 70 20.22 -14.43 3.90
CA LEU A 70 20.39 -15.25 5.09
C LEU A 70 19.47 -16.49 5.10
N LEU A 71 18.39 -16.46 4.32
CA LEU A 71 17.40 -17.52 4.26
C LEU A 71 17.45 -18.24 2.92
N GLU A 72 17.40 -19.56 2.97
CA GLU A 72 17.29 -20.40 1.78
C GLU A 72 15.81 -20.58 1.38
N PRO A 73 15.49 -20.88 0.11
CA PRO A 73 14.11 -21.06 -0.36
C PRO A 73 13.30 -22.10 0.44
N GLU A 74 13.96 -23.12 1.01
CA GLU A 74 13.34 -24.13 1.86
C GLU A 74 12.76 -23.57 3.17
N ALA A 75 13.15 -22.35 3.56
CA ALA A 75 12.64 -21.68 4.76
C ALA A 75 11.18 -21.22 4.64
N VAL A 76 10.56 -21.26 3.45
CA VAL A 76 9.18 -20.77 3.21
C VAL A 76 8.17 -21.32 4.22
N ASP A 77 8.18 -22.62 4.50
CA ASP A 77 7.24 -23.22 5.45
C ASP A 77 7.52 -22.76 6.89
N SER A 78 8.79 -22.49 7.21
CA SER A 78 9.18 -21.95 8.50
C SER A 78 8.72 -20.50 8.70
N VAL A 79 8.87 -19.68 7.68
CA VAL A 79 8.34 -18.31 7.73
C VAL A 79 6.81 -18.33 7.79
N GLY A 80 6.16 -19.21 7.03
CA GLY A 80 4.71 -19.39 7.03
C GLY A 80 4.16 -19.80 8.40
N GLY A 81 4.79 -20.76 9.07
CA GLY A 81 4.44 -21.17 10.43
C GLY A 81 4.57 -20.03 11.45
N LEU A 82 5.56 -19.14 11.27
CA LEU A 82 5.76 -17.99 12.15
C LEU A 82 4.61 -16.97 12.05
N VAL A 83 3.94 -16.83 10.90
CA VAL A 83 2.80 -15.91 10.70
C VAL A 83 1.66 -16.20 11.68
N ALA A 84 1.37 -17.48 11.93
CA ALA A 84 0.32 -17.89 12.87
C ALA A 84 0.66 -17.56 14.33
N SER A 85 1.94 -17.38 14.66
CA SER A 85 2.42 -17.06 16.02
C SER A 85 2.47 -15.56 16.33
N VAL A 86 2.17 -14.69 15.34
CA VAL A 86 2.26 -13.24 15.49
C VAL A 86 1.29 -12.76 16.58
N PRO A 87 1.78 -12.08 17.64
CA PRO A 87 0.91 -11.55 18.69
C PRO A 87 -0.05 -10.49 18.17
N LEU A 88 -1.24 -10.41 18.76
CA LEU A 88 -2.27 -9.43 18.37
C LEU A 88 -1.79 -7.97 18.36
N LYS A 89 -0.86 -7.61 19.26
CA LYS A 89 -0.27 -6.28 19.34
C LYS A 89 0.61 -5.92 18.14
N TYR A 90 1.11 -6.92 17.41
CA TYR A 90 2.04 -6.78 16.30
C TYR A 90 1.49 -7.42 15.02
N ARG A 91 0.16 -7.37 14.80
CA ARG A 91 -0.49 -8.00 13.64
C ARG A 91 0.14 -7.59 12.30
N GLU A 92 0.64 -6.36 12.20
CA GLU A 92 1.29 -5.84 11.01
C GLU A 92 2.56 -6.64 10.64
N SER A 93 3.21 -7.28 11.61
CA SER A 93 4.35 -8.19 11.37
C SER A 93 3.97 -9.39 10.50
N GLN A 94 2.69 -9.77 10.41
CA GLN A 94 2.23 -10.78 9.44
C GLN A 94 2.59 -10.37 8.01
N SER A 95 2.41 -9.09 7.67
CA SER A 95 2.70 -8.57 6.35
C SER A 95 4.20 -8.65 6.02
N PHE A 96 5.08 -8.30 6.96
CA PHE A 96 6.52 -8.47 6.78
C PHE A 96 6.88 -9.93 6.44
N LEU A 97 6.34 -10.88 7.21
CA LEU A 97 6.61 -12.30 7.00
C LEU A 97 6.07 -12.80 5.66
N LEU A 98 4.92 -12.29 5.19
CA LEU A 98 4.42 -12.60 3.85
C LEU A 98 5.35 -12.08 2.75
N HIS A 99 5.94 -10.90 2.91
CA HIS A 99 6.93 -10.38 1.97
C HIS A 99 8.17 -11.27 1.93
N VAL A 100 8.69 -11.69 3.08
CA VAL A 100 9.79 -12.66 3.15
C VAL A 100 9.43 -13.97 2.42
N VAL A 101 8.23 -14.52 2.66
CA VAL A 101 7.77 -15.73 1.94
C VAL A 101 7.73 -15.49 0.44
N LEU A 102 7.21 -14.34 0.00
CA LEU A 102 7.13 -13.99 -1.42
C LEU A 102 8.51 -13.88 -2.07
N ASP A 103 9.48 -13.28 -1.40
CA ASP A 103 10.84 -13.14 -1.93
C ASP A 103 11.54 -14.50 -2.03
N LEU A 104 11.40 -15.36 -1.02
CA LEU A 104 11.88 -16.74 -1.09
C LEU A 104 11.23 -17.51 -2.25
N ILE A 105 9.92 -17.40 -2.44
CA ILE A 105 9.20 -18.03 -3.57
C ILE A 105 9.70 -17.52 -4.92
N ARG A 106 10.07 -16.23 -5.04
CA ARG A 106 10.59 -15.65 -6.29
C ARG A 106 11.97 -16.19 -6.65
N THR A 107 12.77 -16.56 -5.65
CA THR A 107 14.08 -17.18 -5.89
C THR A 107 13.99 -18.65 -6.31
N ASP A 108 12.84 -19.31 -6.09
CA ASP A 108 12.61 -20.68 -6.55
C ASP A 108 12.33 -20.73 -8.05
N ALA A 109 13.31 -21.22 -8.82
CA ALA A 109 13.23 -21.34 -10.27
C ALA A 109 12.10 -22.28 -10.76
N ASN A 110 11.55 -23.13 -9.88
CA ASN A 110 10.44 -24.02 -10.21
C ASN A 110 9.08 -23.31 -10.17
N ILE A 111 8.99 -22.11 -9.58
CA ILE A 111 7.74 -21.37 -9.41
C ILE A 111 7.70 -20.20 -10.40
N VAL A 112 7.03 -20.43 -11.54
CA VAL A 112 7.06 -19.48 -12.67
C VAL A 112 5.76 -18.66 -12.74
N THR A 113 4.63 -19.27 -12.41
CA THR A 113 3.31 -18.67 -12.62
C THR A 113 2.77 -17.99 -11.37
N GLY A 114 1.88 -17.01 -11.57
CA GLY A 114 1.19 -16.35 -10.44
C GLY A 114 0.30 -17.30 -9.63
N VAL A 115 -0.23 -18.36 -10.26
CA VAL A 115 -1.02 -19.40 -9.58
C VAL A 115 -0.15 -20.17 -8.62
N GLU A 116 1.00 -20.69 -9.08
CA GLU A 116 1.95 -21.43 -8.24
C GLU A 116 2.46 -20.57 -7.08
N ARG A 117 2.74 -19.27 -7.33
CA ARG A 117 3.13 -18.33 -6.26
C ARG A 117 2.05 -18.17 -5.21
N THR A 118 0.81 -17.90 -5.62
CA THR A 118 -0.33 -17.77 -4.70
C THR A 118 -0.53 -19.06 -3.90
N GLU A 119 -0.47 -20.21 -4.57
CA GLU A 119 -0.64 -21.50 -3.92
C GLU A 119 0.45 -21.78 -2.91
N ARG A 120 1.71 -21.54 -3.26
CA ARG A 120 2.84 -21.74 -2.36
C ARG A 120 2.78 -20.80 -1.16
N LEU A 121 2.49 -19.51 -1.38
CA LEU A 121 2.37 -18.49 -0.33
C LEU A 121 1.30 -18.88 0.69
N PHE A 122 0.07 -19.08 0.24
CA PHE A 122 -1.04 -19.29 1.17
C PHE A 122 -1.06 -20.71 1.75
N THR A 123 -0.53 -21.72 1.06
CA THR A 123 -0.35 -23.05 1.66
C THR A 123 0.71 -23.02 2.77
N ALA A 124 1.80 -22.26 2.61
CA ALA A 124 2.81 -22.13 3.66
C ALA A 124 2.25 -21.50 4.95
N VAL A 125 1.29 -20.57 4.81
CA VAL A 125 0.73 -19.82 5.95
C VAL A 125 -0.51 -20.48 6.56
N PHE A 126 -1.41 -21.01 5.73
CA PHE A 126 -2.72 -21.52 6.14
C PHE A 126 -2.87 -23.04 5.99
N GLY A 127 -1.89 -23.71 5.39
CA GLY A 127 -1.89 -25.16 5.22
C GLY A 127 -3.15 -25.68 4.55
N ALA A 128 -3.74 -26.71 5.18
CA ALA A 128 -4.90 -27.42 4.66
C ALA A 128 -6.14 -26.54 4.44
N ASP A 129 -6.33 -25.49 5.25
CA ASP A 129 -7.48 -24.58 5.11
C ASP A 129 -7.45 -23.88 3.74
N PHE A 130 -6.26 -23.50 3.27
CA PHE A 130 -6.12 -22.94 1.93
C PHE A 130 -6.18 -24.00 0.84
N THR A 131 -5.53 -25.16 1.02
CA THR A 131 -5.53 -26.22 0.00
C THR A 131 -6.94 -26.73 -0.32
N VAL A 132 -7.80 -26.87 0.68
CA VAL A 132 -9.15 -27.43 0.53
C VAL A 132 -10.17 -26.35 0.15
N ALA A 133 -10.14 -25.20 0.82
CA ALA A 133 -11.21 -24.19 0.70
C ALA A 133 -10.77 -22.91 -0.03
N LYS A 134 -9.50 -22.80 -0.45
CA LYS A 134 -8.90 -21.57 -1.00
C LYS A 134 -9.17 -20.35 -0.11
N LYS A 135 -9.21 -20.56 1.21
CA LYS A 135 -9.63 -19.56 2.19
C LYS A 135 -8.43 -19.00 2.95
N VAL A 136 -8.39 -17.68 3.06
CA VAL A 136 -7.40 -16.89 3.81
C VAL A 136 -8.14 -16.13 4.89
N THR A 137 -7.75 -16.28 6.15
CA THR A 137 -8.49 -15.70 7.28
C THR A 137 -7.64 -14.82 8.17
N GLY A 138 -8.20 -13.69 8.61
CA GLY A 138 -7.61 -12.84 9.66
C GLY A 138 -6.25 -12.23 9.31
N LEU A 139 -5.90 -12.14 8.03
CA LEU A 139 -4.58 -11.71 7.56
C LEU A 139 -4.49 -10.18 7.54
N TYR A 140 -3.38 -9.63 8.01
CA TYR A 140 -3.02 -8.22 7.82
C TYR A 140 -2.03 -8.08 6.66
N LEU A 141 -2.36 -7.25 5.66
CA LEU A 141 -1.54 -6.98 4.49
C LEU A 141 -1.27 -5.48 4.37
N THR A 142 -0.01 -5.12 4.14
CA THR A 142 0.40 -3.76 3.81
C THR A 142 1.59 -3.73 2.85
N GLY A 143 1.67 -2.68 2.02
CA GLY A 143 2.73 -2.53 1.03
C GLY A 143 2.43 -3.21 -0.32
N PRO A 144 3.46 -3.41 -1.15
CA PRO A 144 3.29 -3.87 -2.51
C PRO A 144 3.24 -5.40 -2.60
N PHE A 145 2.19 -5.94 -3.23
CA PHE A 145 2.09 -7.35 -3.60
C PHE A 145 2.12 -7.45 -5.11
N ASP A 146 2.97 -8.35 -5.64
CA ASP A 146 3.23 -8.44 -7.08
C ASP A 146 3.17 -9.88 -7.59
N ALA A 147 2.65 -10.02 -8.81
CA ALA A 147 2.64 -11.24 -9.61
C ALA A 147 1.91 -12.44 -8.97
N LEU A 148 0.81 -12.16 -8.25
CA LEU A 148 -0.08 -13.16 -7.65
C LEU A 148 -1.36 -13.36 -8.47
N ASP A 149 -1.77 -14.62 -8.64
CA ASP A 149 -3.10 -14.95 -9.16
C ASP A 149 -4.03 -15.27 -7.99
N LEU A 150 -4.92 -14.34 -7.64
CA LEU A 150 -5.86 -14.45 -6.53
C LEU A 150 -7.23 -15.00 -6.98
N SER A 151 -7.33 -15.53 -8.20
CA SER A 151 -8.55 -16.11 -8.74
C SER A 151 -9.06 -17.24 -7.83
N GLY A 152 -10.34 -17.20 -7.47
CA GLY A 152 -10.97 -18.18 -6.57
C GLY A 152 -10.57 -18.12 -5.10
N VAL A 153 -9.74 -17.17 -4.67
CA VAL A 153 -9.34 -17.03 -3.26
C VAL A 153 -10.44 -16.31 -2.46
N ILE A 154 -10.75 -16.83 -1.27
CA ILE A 154 -11.71 -16.25 -0.34
C ILE A 154 -10.95 -15.63 0.84
N PHE A 155 -10.92 -14.30 0.90
CA PHE A 155 -10.40 -13.55 2.04
C PHE A 155 -11.52 -13.31 3.04
N SER A 156 -11.31 -13.68 4.31
CA SER A 156 -12.34 -13.57 5.36
C SER A 156 -11.76 -12.90 6.62
N GLY A 157 -12.28 -11.74 6.98
CA GLY A 157 -11.79 -10.99 8.16
C GLY A 157 -10.38 -10.42 7.97
N CYS A 158 -9.92 -10.23 6.74
CA CYS A 158 -8.59 -9.70 6.44
C CYS A 158 -8.58 -8.17 6.46
N ARG A 159 -7.41 -7.58 6.70
CA ARG A 159 -7.19 -6.13 6.67
C ARG A 159 -6.14 -5.80 5.61
N PHE A 160 -6.53 -4.95 4.66
CA PHE A 160 -5.68 -4.41 3.61
C PHE A 160 -5.42 -2.94 3.94
N GLU A 161 -4.20 -2.62 4.36
CA GLU A 161 -3.79 -1.27 4.76
C GLU A 161 -2.64 -0.77 3.89
N ASP A 162 -2.82 0.32 3.15
CA ASP A 162 -1.80 0.87 2.25
C ASP A 162 -1.25 -0.18 1.25
N VAL A 163 -2.15 -0.95 0.63
CA VAL A 163 -1.82 -2.06 -0.27
C VAL A 163 -1.74 -1.60 -1.72
N THR A 164 -0.65 -1.97 -2.39
CA THR A 164 -0.49 -1.81 -3.85
C THR A 164 -0.43 -3.17 -4.52
N LEU A 165 -1.35 -3.45 -5.45
CA LEU A 165 -1.37 -4.69 -6.24
C LEU A 165 -0.77 -4.45 -7.62
N ARG A 166 0.23 -5.27 -7.99
CA ARG A 166 0.96 -5.19 -9.26
C ARG A 166 0.94 -6.54 -9.97
N ASN A 167 0.67 -6.56 -11.27
CA ASN A 167 0.56 -7.80 -12.04
C ASN A 167 -0.37 -8.87 -11.40
N CYS A 168 -1.30 -8.44 -10.54
CA CYS A 168 -2.16 -9.35 -9.79
C CYS A 168 -3.45 -9.59 -10.57
N ARG A 169 -3.93 -10.83 -10.51
CA ARG A 169 -5.18 -11.25 -11.15
C ARG A 169 -6.20 -11.65 -10.09
N ALA A 170 -7.46 -11.45 -10.42
CA ALA A 170 -8.61 -11.94 -9.67
C ALA A 170 -9.69 -12.32 -10.68
N ASP A 171 -10.70 -13.04 -10.23
CA ASP A 171 -11.84 -13.41 -11.04
C ASP A 171 -13.15 -13.31 -10.25
N ARG A 172 -14.26 -13.70 -10.88
CA ARG A 172 -15.58 -13.73 -10.23
C ARG A 172 -15.68 -14.65 -9.01
N ASN A 173 -14.73 -15.56 -8.83
CA ASN A 173 -14.71 -16.50 -7.72
C ASN A 173 -13.87 -15.97 -6.56
N THR A 174 -13.07 -14.91 -6.77
CA THR A 174 -12.39 -14.19 -5.70
C THR A 174 -13.41 -13.45 -4.83
N LYS A 175 -13.30 -13.64 -3.51
CA LYS A 175 -14.25 -13.05 -2.54
C LYS A 175 -13.53 -12.34 -1.41
N PHE A 176 -14.11 -11.24 -0.97
CA PHE A 176 -13.74 -10.53 0.25
C PHE A 176 -14.95 -10.53 1.19
N GLU A 177 -14.81 -11.16 2.35
CA GLU A 177 -15.87 -11.30 3.35
C GLU A 177 -15.40 -10.61 4.65
N ARG A 178 -16.17 -9.64 5.15
CA ARG A 178 -15.84 -8.94 6.41
C ARG A 178 -14.41 -8.40 6.44
N CYS A 179 -13.89 -8.00 5.28
CA CYS A 179 -12.55 -7.45 5.15
C CYS A 179 -12.57 -5.94 5.35
N ALA A 180 -11.45 -5.38 5.77
CA ALA A 180 -11.26 -3.93 5.91
C ALA A 180 -10.23 -3.44 4.90
N PHE A 181 -10.57 -2.38 4.16
CA PHE A 181 -9.68 -1.67 3.23
C PHE A 181 -9.44 -0.27 3.76
N VAL A 182 -8.22 0.01 4.21
CA VAL A 182 -7.84 1.23 4.91
C VAL A 182 -6.64 1.86 4.23
N GLY A 183 -6.60 3.19 4.18
CA GLY A 183 -5.47 3.90 3.60
C GLY A 183 -5.41 3.78 2.08
N GLU A 184 -4.19 3.87 1.53
CA GLU A 184 -3.96 3.87 0.09
C GLU A 184 -4.08 2.46 -0.49
N PHE A 185 -5.24 2.14 -1.05
CA PHE A 185 -5.42 0.91 -1.82
C PHE A 185 -5.28 1.17 -3.32
N GLU A 186 -4.47 0.41 -4.03
CA GLU A 186 -4.09 0.75 -5.40
C GLU A 186 -3.93 -0.46 -6.32
N PHE A 187 -4.55 -0.40 -7.50
CA PHE A 187 -4.22 -1.26 -8.64
C PHE A 187 -3.23 -0.53 -9.56
N GLN A 188 -2.11 -1.17 -9.91
CA GLN A 188 -1.23 -0.61 -10.95
C GLN A 188 -1.87 -0.82 -12.33
N PRO A 189 -2.31 0.24 -13.04
CA PRO A 189 -3.20 0.11 -14.20
C PRO A 189 -2.57 -0.59 -15.40
N GLU A 190 -1.25 -0.49 -15.54
CA GLU A 190 -0.50 -1.06 -16.66
C GLU A 190 -0.37 -2.59 -16.55
N SER A 191 -0.55 -3.15 -15.35
CA SER A 191 -0.25 -4.55 -15.05
C SER A 191 -1.43 -5.35 -14.52
N CYS A 192 -2.39 -4.70 -13.86
CA CYS A 192 -3.60 -5.35 -13.35
C CYS A 192 -4.78 -5.16 -14.32
N LYS A 193 -5.20 -6.25 -14.97
CA LYS A 193 -6.38 -6.28 -15.85
C LYS A 193 -7.65 -6.03 -15.02
N ARG A 194 -8.29 -4.88 -15.22
CA ARG A 194 -9.47 -4.46 -14.43
C ARG A 194 -10.67 -5.40 -14.60
N GLU A 195 -10.77 -6.11 -15.73
CA GLU A 195 -11.93 -6.96 -16.06
C GLU A 195 -12.14 -8.11 -15.07
N GLY A 196 -11.06 -8.64 -14.48
CA GLY A 196 -11.18 -9.68 -13.45
C GLY A 196 -11.56 -9.09 -12.09
N TRP A 197 -10.99 -7.94 -11.76
CA TRP A 197 -11.21 -7.23 -10.50
C TRP A 197 -12.61 -6.65 -10.38
N SER A 198 -13.25 -6.28 -11.49
CA SER A 198 -14.64 -5.81 -11.50
C SER A 198 -15.68 -6.89 -11.21
N LEU A 199 -15.27 -8.17 -11.24
CA LEU A 199 -16.15 -9.32 -11.01
C LEU A 199 -16.05 -9.88 -9.59
N VAL A 200 -15.10 -9.39 -8.77
CA VAL A 200 -14.91 -9.91 -7.41
C VAL A 200 -16.12 -9.61 -6.55
N THR A 201 -16.42 -10.51 -5.62
CA THR A 201 -17.53 -10.32 -4.69
C THR A 201 -17.04 -9.76 -3.36
N MET A 202 -17.64 -8.67 -2.88
CA MET A 202 -17.38 -8.15 -1.54
C MET A 202 -18.65 -8.27 -0.69
N VAL A 203 -18.52 -8.84 0.51
CA VAL A 203 -19.62 -9.10 1.45
C VAL A 203 -19.24 -8.51 2.79
N ASP A 204 -20.08 -7.62 3.33
CA ASP A 204 -19.90 -6.98 4.64
C ASP A 204 -18.50 -6.36 4.85
N CYS A 205 -17.90 -5.82 3.78
CA CYS A 205 -16.57 -5.22 3.84
C CYS A 205 -16.63 -3.76 4.29
N ASP A 206 -15.66 -3.35 5.08
CA ASP A 206 -15.44 -1.95 5.47
C ASP A 206 -14.42 -1.34 4.50
N ILE A 207 -14.84 -0.35 3.71
CA ILE A 207 -13.99 0.31 2.71
C ILE A 207 -13.89 1.79 3.07
N ALA A 208 -12.80 2.15 3.74
CA ALA A 208 -12.57 3.51 4.18
C ALA A 208 -11.94 4.38 3.07
N PHE A 209 -12.13 5.69 3.16
CA PHE A 209 -11.37 6.65 2.37
C PHE A 209 -9.86 6.50 2.62
N PRO A 210 -9.00 6.55 1.58
CA PRO A 210 -9.30 6.78 0.15
C PRO A 210 -9.56 5.52 -0.70
N ALA A 211 -9.51 4.31 -0.13
CA ALA A 211 -9.71 3.06 -0.87
C ALA A 211 -11.07 2.98 -1.58
N SER A 212 -12.12 3.60 -1.01
CA SER A 212 -13.47 3.69 -1.57
C SER A 212 -13.50 4.23 -3.00
N LEU A 213 -12.70 5.26 -3.30
CA LEU A 213 -12.64 5.90 -4.62
C LEU A 213 -12.03 5.01 -5.71
N ILE A 214 -11.17 4.07 -5.31
CA ILE A 214 -10.54 3.14 -6.22
C ILE A 214 -11.50 1.98 -6.49
N TRP A 215 -12.16 1.47 -5.46
CA TRP A 215 -13.16 0.41 -5.59
C TRP A 215 -14.40 0.85 -6.38
N ASP A 216 -14.88 2.08 -6.23
CA ASP A 216 -15.98 2.64 -7.03
C ASP A 216 -15.70 2.61 -8.55
N GLY A 217 -14.43 2.78 -8.94
CA GLY A 217 -14.01 2.69 -10.34
C GLY A 217 -13.78 1.26 -10.86
N VAL A 218 -14.00 0.25 -10.01
CA VAL A 218 -13.69 -1.17 -10.30
C VAL A 218 -14.93 -2.03 -10.15
N ILE A 219 -15.67 -1.95 -9.05
CA ILE A 219 -16.87 -2.76 -8.80
C ILE A 219 -18.11 -1.87 -8.87
N GLU A 220 -19.13 -2.35 -9.57
CA GLU A 220 -20.49 -1.78 -9.55
C GLU A 220 -21.19 -2.15 -8.23
N SER A 221 -20.90 -1.42 -7.16
CA SER A 221 -21.42 -1.73 -5.82
C SER A 221 -21.54 -0.50 -4.93
N ASP A 222 -22.65 -0.42 -4.20
CA ASP A 222 -23.01 0.72 -3.36
C ASP A 222 -22.33 0.67 -1.97
N PHE A 223 -20.99 0.68 -1.91
CA PHE A 223 -20.29 0.71 -0.60
C PHE A 223 -20.29 2.09 0.05
N ALA A 224 -20.43 3.15 -0.73
CA ALA A 224 -20.51 4.52 -0.25
C ALA A 224 -21.54 5.27 -1.09
N SER A 225 -22.21 6.25 -0.49
CA SER A 225 -23.11 7.10 -1.27
C SER A 225 -22.29 7.92 -2.27
N ARG A 226 -22.86 8.17 -3.45
CA ARG A 226 -22.25 9.07 -4.44
C ARG A 226 -21.84 10.42 -3.84
N ALA A 227 -22.64 10.94 -2.91
CA ALA A 227 -22.37 12.17 -2.19
C ALA A 227 -21.06 12.12 -1.37
N GLU A 228 -20.77 10.98 -0.76
CA GLU A 228 -19.52 10.75 -0.01
C GLU A 228 -18.33 10.56 -0.95
N LEU A 229 -18.50 9.78 -2.02
CA LEU A 229 -17.43 9.58 -3.02
C LEU A 229 -17.03 10.89 -3.69
N VAL A 230 -17.99 11.74 -4.07
CA VAL A 230 -17.67 13.07 -4.63
C VAL A 230 -16.97 13.94 -3.59
N LYS A 231 -17.38 13.89 -2.32
CA LYS A 231 -16.71 14.63 -1.23
C LYS A 231 -15.25 14.19 -1.06
N ASP A 232 -15.02 12.90 -1.09
CA ASP A 232 -13.70 12.28 -0.99
C ASP A 232 -12.82 12.62 -2.19
N ALA A 233 -13.37 12.61 -3.40
CA ALA A 233 -12.69 13.04 -4.60
C ALA A 233 -12.28 14.52 -4.51
N VAL A 234 -13.20 15.40 -4.10
CA VAL A 234 -12.90 16.83 -3.85
C VAL A 234 -11.79 16.96 -2.82
N ARG A 235 -11.82 16.18 -1.73
CA ARG A 235 -10.75 16.19 -0.71
C ARG A 235 -9.38 15.83 -1.29
N LEU A 236 -9.30 14.81 -2.15
CA LEU A 236 -8.04 14.46 -2.83
C LEU A 236 -7.61 15.51 -3.87
N GLY A 237 -8.54 16.13 -4.59
CA GLY A 237 -8.23 17.22 -5.52
C GLY A 237 -7.65 18.44 -4.81
N LEU A 238 -8.25 18.81 -3.67
CA LEU A 238 -7.80 19.96 -2.88
C LEU A 238 -6.47 19.69 -2.16
N SER A 239 -6.22 18.46 -1.69
CA SER A 239 -4.95 18.11 -1.04
C SER A 239 -3.75 18.28 -1.97
N LYS A 240 -3.92 18.20 -3.30
CA LYS A 240 -2.86 18.53 -4.27
C LYS A 240 -2.38 19.98 -4.19
N PHE A 241 -3.25 20.88 -3.70
CA PHE A 241 -2.94 22.30 -3.47
C PHE A 241 -2.69 22.61 -1.99
N TRP A 242 -2.69 21.62 -1.10
CA TRP A 242 -2.54 21.81 0.35
C TRP A 242 -1.56 20.81 0.95
N CYS A 243 -0.33 21.25 1.22
CA CYS A 243 0.74 20.40 1.72
C CYS A 243 1.27 20.96 3.05
N ASN A 244 1.34 20.12 4.08
CA ASN A 244 1.86 20.48 5.41
C ASN A 244 1.22 21.75 6.00
N GLY A 245 -0.10 21.88 5.86
CA GLY A 245 -0.86 23.04 6.35
C GLY A 245 -0.64 24.33 5.55
N ARG A 246 -0.07 24.24 4.34
CA ARG A 246 0.23 25.40 3.49
C ARG A 246 -0.32 25.22 2.09
N LEU A 247 -0.74 26.34 1.50
CA LEU A 247 -1.15 26.41 0.10
C LEU A 247 0.05 26.18 -0.83
N LYS A 248 -0.07 25.21 -1.73
CA LYS A 248 0.72 25.12 -2.96
C LYS A 248 -0.03 25.87 -4.05
N THR A 249 0.47 27.03 -4.48
CA THR A 249 -0.26 27.95 -5.37
C THR A 249 -0.53 27.39 -6.76
N SER A 250 0.34 26.51 -7.25
CA SER A 250 0.22 25.91 -8.58
C SER A 250 0.85 24.53 -8.64
N LEU A 251 0.38 23.71 -9.57
CA LEU A 251 0.91 22.39 -9.91
C LEU A 251 1.04 22.22 -11.41
N TRP A 252 1.99 21.40 -11.87
CA TRP A 252 2.13 21.09 -13.29
C TRP A 252 0.93 20.28 -13.77
N ARG A 253 0.50 20.47 -15.02
CA ARG A 253 -0.71 19.81 -15.52
C ARG A 253 -0.61 18.28 -15.45
N ALA A 254 0.55 17.72 -15.78
CA ALA A 254 0.84 16.30 -15.64
C ALA A 254 0.75 15.77 -14.19
N ASP A 255 0.94 16.61 -13.16
CA ASP A 255 0.85 16.19 -11.76
C ASP A 255 -0.60 16.02 -11.26
N TRP A 256 -1.58 16.56 -12.01
CA TRP A 256 -2.99 16.39 -11.67
C TRP A 256 -3.38 14.90 -11.66
N ALA A 257 -2.97 14.17 -12.69
CA ALA A 257 -3.28 12.74 -12.85
C ALA A 257 -2.34 11.82 -12.06
N LYS A 258 -1.47 12.33 -11.19
CA LYS A 258 -0.59 11.49 -10.34
C LYS A 258 -1.29 11.07 -9.04
N GLY A 259 -0.91 9.90 -8.51
CA GLY A 259 -1.39 9.36 -7.24
C GLY A 259 -2.82 8.82 -7.31
N LEU A 260 -3.47 8.67 -6.14
CA LEU A 260 -4.79 8.04 -6.00
C LEU A 260 -5.89 8.71 -6.84
N LEU A 261 -5.96 10.04 -6.82
CA LEU A 261 -6.97 10.78 -7.61
C LEU A 261 -6.88 10.41 -9.09
N GLY A 262 -5.67 10.34 -9.64
CA GLY A 262 -5.42 10.02 -11.04
C GLY A 262 -5.89 8.64 -11.48
N ARG A 263 -6.03 7.71 -10.53
CA ARG A 263 -6.46 6.32 -10.77
C ARG A 263 -7.96 6.13 -10.57
N SER A 264 -8.60 7.06 -9.87
CA SER A 264 -10.04 7.09 -9.66
C SER A 264 -10.80 7.54 -10.90
N GLY A 265 -12.06 7.14 -11.02
CA GLY A 265 -12.97 7.64 -12.07
C GLY A 265 -13.25 9.14 -11.97
N TYR A 266 -12.99 9.75 -10.82
CA TYR A 266 -13.27 11.17 -10.54
C TYR A 266 -12.18 12.13 -11.03
N CYS A 267 -11.02 11.65 -11.50
CA CYS A 267 -9.89 12.51 -11.87
C CYS A 267 -10.25 13.62 -12.87
N LYS A 268 -10.87 13.24 -14.00
CA LYS A 268 -11.22 14.19 -15.08
C LYS A 268 -12.46 15.01 -14.72
N PRO A 269 -13.59 14.40 -14.28
CA PRO A 269 -14.78 15.17 -13.91
C PRO A 269 -14.49 16.21 -12.83
N LEU A 270 -13.65 15.88 -11.83
CA LEU A 270 -13.30 16.81 -10.77
C LEU A 270 -12.54 18.02 -11.31
N LEU A 271 -11.57 17.80 -12.22
CA LEU A 271 -10.83 18.91 -12.81
C LEU A 271 -11.74 19.85 -13.59
N GLU A 272 -12.64 19.27 -14.39
CA GLU A 272 -13.63 20.03 -15.17
C GLU A 272 -14.54 20.84 -14.26
N ALA A 273 -15.04 20.24 -13.17
CA ALA A 273 -15.86 20.93 -12.18
C ALA A 273 -15.10 22.06 -11.47
N MET A 274 -13.83 21.83 -11.09
CA MET A 274 -13.00 22.85 -10.44
C MET A 274 -12.67 24.02 -11.38
N LEU A 275 -12.51 23.77 -12.68
CA LEU A 275 -12.32 24.81 -13.69
C LEU A 275 -13.62 25.59 -13.92
N LYS A 276 -14.75 24.89 -14.04
CA LYS A 276 -16.09 25.47 -14.26
C LYS A 276 -16.55 26.35 -13.09
N SER A 277 -16.26 25.95 -11.85
CA SER A 277 -16.55 26.77 -10.66
C SER A 277 -15.59 27.96 -10.50
N GLY A 278 -14.44 27.92 -11.18
CA GLY A 278 -13.35 28.87 -11.01
C GLY A 278 -12.52 28.65 -9.75
N LEU A 279 -12.59 27.47 -9.13
CA LEU A 279 -11.76 27.12 -7.97
C LEU A 279 -10.27 27.01 -8.37
N VAL A 280 -10.01 26.52 -9.58
CA VAL A 280 -8.69 26.53 -10.21
C VAL A 280 -8.74 27.22 -11.57
N GLN A 281 -7.58 27.57 -12.10
CA GLN A 281 -7.43 28.11 -13.44
C GLN A 281 -6.18 27.55 -14.12
N GLU A 282 -6.21 27.47 -15.45
CA GLU A 282 -5.02 27.15 -16.23
C GLU A 282 -4.03 28.34 -16.20
N VAL A 283 -2.74 28.04 -16.07
CA VAL A 283 -1.67 29.03 -16.06
C VAL A 283 -0.47 28.54 -16.87
N THR A 284 0.26 29.47 -17.46
CA THR A 284 1.55 29.18 -18.08
C THR A 284 2.63 29.07 -16.99
N ILE A 285 3.42 27.99 -17.03
CA ILE A 285 4.58 27.80 -16.14
C ILE A 285 5.82 27.76 -17.01
N SER A 286 6.81 28.59 -16.68
CA SER A 286 8.08 28.65 -17.42
C SER A 286 8.75 27.28 -17.47
N GLY A 287 9.10 26.83 -18.67
CA GLY A 287 9.73 25.52 -18.90
C GLY A 287 8.78 24.31 -18.90
N VAL A 288 7.46 24.52 -18.78
CA VAL A 288 6.46 23.44 -18.84
C VAL A 288 5.52 23.66 -20.02
N PRO A 289 5.68 22.92 -21.14
CA PRO A 289 4.90 23.14 -22.36
C PRO A 289 3.38 23.03 -22.18
N GLU A 290 2.93 22.12 -21.31
CA GLU A 290 1.52 21.88 -21.00
C GLU A 290 0.91 22.89 -20.02
N GLY A 291 1.74 23.81 -19.50
CA GLY A 291 1.37 24.74 -18.44
C GLY A 291 1.10 24.04 -17.10
N GLY A 292 0.22 24.64 -16.31
CA GLY A 292 -0.19 24.11 -15.02
C GLY A 292 -1.55 24.59 -14.59
N LEU A 293 -1.91 24.17 -13.38
CA LEU A 293 -3.14 24.54 -12.70
C LEU A 293 -2.76 25.41 -11.52
N ALA A 294 -3.36 26.58 -11.39
CA ALA A 294 -3.22 27.44 -10.23
C ALA A 294 -4.52 27.46 -9.43
N PHE A 295 -4.39 27.36 -8.11
CA PHE A 295 -5.51 27.57 -7.20
C PHE A 295 -5.83 29.07 -7.12
N ARG A 296 -7.11 29.46 -7.23
CA ARG A 296 -7.47 30.88 -7.16
C ARG A 296 -7.34 31.39 -5.73
N ARG A 297 -6.54 32.44 -5.55
CA ARG A 297 -6.29 33.04 -4.23
C ARG A 297 -7.55 33.55 -3.54
N GLU A 298 -8.53 34.00 -4.33
CA GLU A 298 -9.85 34.45 -3.84
C GLU A 298 -10.60 33.34 -3.08
N SER A 299 -10.36 32.06 -3.43
CA SER A 299 -10.98 30.89 -2.80
C SER A 299 -10.13 30.26 -1.69
N LEU A 300 -9.06 30.93 -1.24
CA LEU A 300 -8.16 30.37 -0.20
C LEU A 300 -8.90 30.10 1.12
N PHE A 301 -9.84 30.98 1.48
CA PHE A 301 -10.65 30.80 2.68
C PHE A 301 -11.51 29.53 2.59
N ASP A 302 -12.11 29.28 1.43
CA ASP A 302 -12.93 28.08 1.19
C ASP A 302 -12.08 26.81 1.32
N LEU A 303 -10.89 26.80 0.73
CA LEU A 303 -9.93 25.69 0.84
C LEU A 303 -9.55 25.44 2.30
N GLN A 304 -9.14 26.48 3.03
CA GLN A 304 -8.72 26.34 4.42
C GLN A 304 -9.86 25.81 5.30
N LYS A 305 -11.07 26.35 5.14
CA LYS A 305 -12.26 25.87 5.88
C LYS A 305 -12.55 24.40 5.60
N PHE A 306 -12.40 23.97 4.35
CA PHE A 306 -12.58 22.57 3.99
C PHE A 306 -11.47 21.68 4.56
N MET A 307 -10.20 22.06 4.42
CA MET A 307 -9.07 21.23 4.89
C MET A 307 -9.05 21.12 6.42
N ASP A 308 -9.38 22.19 7.13
CA ASP A 308 -9.36 22.23 8.61
C ASP A 308 -10.61 21.59 9.23
N ASN A 309 -11.80 21.76 8.61
CA ASN A 309 -13.08 21.41 9.25
C ASN A 309 -14.03 20.58 8.37
N GLN A 310 -13.62 20.18 7.16
CA GLN A 310 -14.46 19.48 6.18
C GLN A 310 -15.74 20.26 5.80
N GLN A 311 -15.72 21.58 5.97
CA GLN A 311 -16.84 22.47 5.61
C GLN A 311 -16.77 22.84 4.14
N MET A 312 -17.80 22.48 3.39
CA MET A 312 -17.96 22.89 1.99
C MET A 312 -18.67 24.24 1.92
N ILE A 313 -17.95 25.26 1.50
CA ILE A 313 -18.47 26.62 1.29
C ILE A 313 -17.94 27.19 -0.02
N GLY A 314 -18.55 28.29 -0.49
CA GLY A 314 -18.08 29.05 -1.64
C GLY A 314 -17.80 28.19 -2.86
N LYS A 315 -16.62 28.36 -3.45
CA LYS A 315 -16.21 27.67 -4.69
C LYS A 315 -15.97 26.17 -4.51
N VAL A 316 -15.69 25.72 -3.29
CA VAL A 316 -15.59 24.29 -2.96
C VAL A 316 -16.98 23.64 -3.02
N LEU A 317 -18.00 24.28 -2.45
CA LEU A 317 -19.39 23.79 -2.51
C LEU A 317 -19.93 23.80 -3.95
N GLU A 318 -19.64 24.85 -4.72
CA GLU A 318 -20.03 24.91 -6.14
C GLU A 318 -19.41 23.76 -6.96
N THR A 319 -18.12 23.45 -6.71
CA THR A 319 -17.44 22.32 -7.35
C THR A 319 -18.10 20.99 -6.99
N TYR A 320 -18.40 20.80 -5.70
CA TYR A 320 -19.09 19.61 -5.19
C TYR A 320 -20.47 19.42 -5.84
N ASN A 321 -21.27 20.48 -5.89
CA ASN A 321 -22.60 20.45 -6.50
C ASN A 321 -22.53 20.20 -8.01
N THR A 322 -21.52 20.74 -8.69
CA THR A 322 -21.29 20.49 -10.12
C THR A 322 -21.01 19.01 -10.38
N MET A 323 -20.15 18.38 -9.56
CA MET A 323 -19.86 16.95 -9.64
C MET A 323 -21.07 16.05 -9.35
N LEU A 324 -22.01 16.52 -8.52
CA LEU A 324 -23.26 15.82 -8.28
C LEU A 324 -24.28 15.99 -9.40
N GLY A 325 -24.32 17.16 -10.05
CA GLY A 325 -25.33 17.51 -11.05
C GLY A 325 -25.00 17.13 -12.50
N ASP A 326 -23.73 16.92 -12.85
CA ASP A 326 -23.30 16.55 -14.22
C ASP A 326 -23.42 15.01 -14.47
N SER A 327 -24.53 14.38 -14.05
CA SER A 327 -24.82 12.94 -14.33
C SER A 327 -26.28 12.65 -14.59
#